data_AF-A0A2A6EC91-F1
#
_entry.id   AF-A0A2A6EC91-F1
#
_cell.length_a   1.000
_cell.length_b   1.000
_cell.length_c   1.000
_cell.angle_alpha   90.00
_cell.angle_beta   90.00
_cell.angle_gamma   90.00
#
_symmetry.space_group_name_H-M   'P 1'
#
loop_
_entity.id
_entity.type
_entity.pdbx_description
1 polymer ?
#
loop_
_entity_poly.entity_id
_entity_poly.type
_entity_poly.pdbx_seq_one_letter_code
_entity_poly.pdbx_strand_id
1 'polypeptide(L)'
;MTATRNEVIDVMKGITIILVIIGHMHGPLFLHKFIYTFHMPLFFVLAGYFFSPKSDIIAAIKKDARRLLVPYFFVVFLLIIYSIAVHGIRHDLSQLLQSGVIMVGIFPDGLSLRKDIQTPVIPVWFLFSLFWSKTLFRIAYKYIKEQYVIILFF
;
A
#
# COMPACT_ATOMS: atom_id res chain seq x y z
N MET A 1 -13.48 -16.85 -24.97
CA MET A 1 -12.50 -17.65 -24.23
C MET A 1 -12.49 -17.17 -22.79
N THR A 2 -13.06 -17.93 -21.86
CA THR A 2 -13.04 -17.61 -20.43
C THR A 2 -11.60 -17.75 -19.95
N ALA A 3 -11.00 -16.66 -19.46
CA ALA A 3 -9.66 -16.69 -18.90
C ALA A 3 -9.66 -17.67 -17.71
N THR A 4 -8.95 -18.79 -17.84
CA THR A 4 -8.79 -19.78 -16.77
C THR A 4 -8.03 -19.14 -15.62
N ARG A 5 -8.65 -19.18 -14.43
CA ARG A 5 -8.08 -18.67 -13.19
C ARG A 5 -6.82 -19.48 -12.85
N ASN A 6 -5.71 -18.80 -12.54
CA ASN A 6 -4.47 -19.48 -12.16
C ASN A 6 -4.42 -19.67 -10.64
N GLU A 7 -4.64 -20.91 -10.20
CA GLU A 7 -4.71 -21.29 -8.79
C GLU A 7 -3.41 -21.00 -8.02
N VAL A 8 -2.25 -21.18 -8.67
CA VAL A 8 -0.93 -20.89 -8.07
C VAL A 8 -0.85 -19.44 -7.64
N ILE A 9 -1.35 -18.52 -8.48
CA ILE A 9 -1.28 -17.09 -8.18
C ILE A 9 -2.22 -16.71 -7.04
N ASP A 10 -3.36 -17.39 -6.88
CA ASP A 10 -4.25 -17.13 -5.77
C ASP A 10 -3.70 -17.68 -4.45
N VAL A 11 -3.03 -18.84 -4.49
CA VAL A 11 -2.28 -19.36 -3.35
C VAL A 11 -1.18 -18.38 -2.96
N MET A 12 -0.41 -17.87 -3.92
CA MET A 12 0.62 -16.86 -3.65
C MET A 12 0.04 -15.61 -2.98
N LYS A 13 -1.07 -15.06 -3.48
CA LYS A 13 -1.75 -13.92 -2.83
C LYS A 13 -2.19 -14.24 -1.42
N GLY A 14 -2.75 -15.43 -1.20
CA GLY A 14 -3.16 -15.90 0.13
C GLY A 14 -1.98 -15.94 1.10
N ILE A 15 -0.85 -16.54 0.67
CA ILE A 15 0.39 -16.56 1.45
C ILE A 15 0.86 -15.14 1.77
N THR A 16 0.88 -14.23 0.79
CA THR A 16 1.31 -12.85 1.05
C THR A 16 0.42 -12.12 2.05
N ILE A 17 -0.91 -12.35 2.01
CA ILE A 17 -1.85 -11.77 2.99
C ILE A 17 -1.58 -12.35 4.39
N ILE A 18 -1.37 -13.67 4.51
CA ILE A 18 -1.05 -14.31 5.79
C ILE A 18 0.25 -13.75 6.36
N LEU A 19 1.28 -13.55 5.53
CA LEU A 19 2.55 -12.95 5.94
C LEU A 19 2.38 -11.52 6.44
N VAL A 20 1.50 -10.72 5.85
CA VAL A 20 1.16 -9.39 6.38
C VAL A 20 0.57 -9.50 7.77
N ILE A 21 -0.37 -10.43 7.99
CA ILE A 21 -1.00 -10.63 9.30
C ILE A 21 0.07 -11.01 10.33
N ILE A 22 0.91 -12.01 10.02
CA ILE A 22 1.99 -12.46 10.92
C ILE A 22 2.99 -11.33 11.19
N GLY A 23 3.33 -10.53 10.17
CA GLY A 23 4.23 -9.38 10.31
C GLY A 23 3.67 -8.25 11.18
N HIS A 24 2.37 -8.22 11.46
CA HIS A 24 1.76 -7.25 12.39
C HIS A 24 1.41 -7.87 13.75
N MET A 25 1.60 -9.18 13.95
CA MET A 25 1.39 -9.84 15.24
C MET A 25 2.63 -9.69 16.13
N HIS A 26 2.43 -9.65 17.46
CA HIS A 26 3.56 -9.72 18.40
C HIS A 26 4.26 -11.08 18.27
N GLY A 27 5.55 -11.06 17.94
CA GLY A 27 6.33 -12.28 17.68
C GLY A 27 7.83 -12.05 17.77
N PRO A 28 8.66 -13.09 17.56
CA PRO A 28 10.11 -12.99 17.64
C PRO A 28 10.66 -11.96 16.62
N LEU A 29 11.58 -11.09 17.05
CA LEU A 29 12.15 -10.04 16.19
C LEU A 29 12.77 -10.59 14.90
N PHE A 30 13.36 -11.78 14.95
CA PHE A 30 13.94 -12.45 13.77
C PHE A 30 12.86 -12.79 12.73
N LEU A 31 11.71 -13.31 13.17
CA LEU A 31 10.60 -13.66 12.28
C LEU A 31 10.02 -12.41 11.60
N HIS A 32 9.88 -11.32 12.36
CA HIS A 32 9.50 -10.02 11.82
C HIS A 32 10.46 -9.54 10.73
N LYS A 33 11.77 -9.46 11.05
CA LYS A 33 12.78 -9.04 10.07
C LYS A 33 12.75 -9.90 8.82
N PHE A 34 12.64 -11.22 8.98
CA PHE A 34 12.58 -12.15 7.86
C PHE A 34 11.34 -11.90 6.98
N ILE A 35 10.15 -11.79 7.56
CA ILE A 35 8.92 -11.56 6.79
C ILE A 35 8.99 -10.23 6.01
N TYR A 36 9.49 -9.17 6.64
CA TYR A 36 9.59 -7.84 6.04
C TYR A 36 10.52 -7.76 4.82
N THR A 37 11.49 -8.66 4.65
CA THR A 37 12.39 -8.61 3.48
C THR A 37 11.71 -8.99 2.18
N PHE A 38 10.66 -9.80 2.20
CA PHE A 38 10.10 -10.36 0.96
C PHE A 38 8.59 -10.17 0.77
N HIS A 39 7.78 -10.06 1.83
CA HIS A 39 6.32 -9.96 1.63
C HIS A 39 5.90 -8.67 0.90
N MET A 40 6.57 -7.54 1.19
CA MET A 40 6.31 -6.26 0.49
C MET A 40 6.77 -6.31 -0.98
N PRO A 41 8.03 -6.71 -1.31
CA PRO A 41 8.44 -6.92 -2.70
C PRO A 41 7.54 -7.89 -3.47
N LEU A 42 7.12 -8.99 -2.85
CA LEU A 42 6.27 -10.01 -3.47
C LEU A 42 4.93 -9.44 -3.94
N PHE A 43 4.33 -8.54 -3.17
CA PHE A 43 3.10 -7.85 -3.58
C PHE A 43 3.28 -7.00 -4.83
N PHE A 44 4.40 -6.28 -4.96
CA PHE A 44 4.70 -5.48 -6.15
C PHE A 44 4.95 -6.34 -7.37
N VAL A 45 5.70 -7.45 -7.22
CA VAL A 45 5.92 -8.43 -8.29
C VAL A 45 4.59 -9.01 -8.78
N LEU A 46 3.74 -9.46 -7.86
CA LEU A 46 2.41 -9.97 -8.20
C LEU A 46 1.56 -8.90 -8.91
N ALA A 47 1.64 -7.65 -8.48
CA ALA A 47 0.91 -6.55 -9.12
C ALA A 47 1.39 -6.24 -10.54
N GLY A 48 2.69 -6.39 -10.81
CA GLY A 48 3.29 -6.32 -12.13
C GLY A 48 2.95 -7.53 -13.02
N TYR A 49 2.89 -8.74 -12.45
CA TYR A 49 2.51 -9.95 -13.19
C TYR A 49 1.10 -9.85 -13.80
N PHE A 50 0.16 -9.22 -13.10
CA PHE A 50 -1.19 -8.96 -13.63
C PHE A 50 -1.29 -7.71 -14.52
N PHE A 51 -0.16 -7.09 -14.85
CA PHE A 51 -0.17 -5.98 -15.77
C PHE A 51 -0.55 -6.46 -17.17
N SER A 52 -1.62 -5.87 -17.69
CA SER A 52 -2.00 -6.02 -19.08
C SER A 52 -1.79 -4.69 -19.79
N PRO A 53 -1.07 -4.68 -20.93
CA PRO A 53 -0.97 -3.51 -21.77
C PRO A 53 -2.36 -3.20 -22.32
N LYS A 54 -2.91 -2.06 -21.91
CA LYS A 54 -4.19 -1.56 -22.39
C LYS A 54 -3.92 -0.46 -23.40
N SER A 55 -4.69 -0.45 -24.49
CA SER A 55 -4.65 0.59 -25.52
C SER A 55 -4.89 1.99 -24.93
N ASP A 56 -5.82 2.09 -23.98
CA ASP A 56 -6.07 3.33 -23.25
C ASP A 56 -5.42 3.33 -21.85
N ILE A 57 -4.28 4.00 -21.77
CA ILE A 57 -3.50 4.19 -20.54
C ILE A 57 -4.24 5.08 -19.54
N ILE A 58 -4.92 6.13 -20.01
CA ILE A 58 -5.59 7.10 -19.13
C ILE A 58 -6.79 6.44 -18.47
N ALA A 59 -7.59 5.69 -19.23
CA ALA A 59 -8.70 4.92 -18.66
C ALA A 59 -8.21 3.86 -17.66
N ALA A 60 -7.06 3.23 -17.92
CA ALA A 60 -6.46 2.28 -17.00
C ALA A 60 -6.03 2.94 -15.68
N ILE A 61 -5.32 4.08 -15.74
CA ILE A 61 -4.91 4.84 -14.55
C ILE A 61 -6.13 5.34 -13.78
N LYS A 62 -7.16 5.85 -14.46
CA LYS A 62 -8.41 6.31 -13.81
C LYS A 62 -9.13 5.17 -13.08
N LYS A 63 -9.12 3.96 -13.67
CA LYS A 63 -9.68 2.76 -13.05
C LYS A 63 -8.89 2.37 -11.80
N ASP A 64 -7.56 2.35 -11.89
CA ASP A 64 -6.69 2.00 -10.75
C ASP A 64 -6.76 3.08 -9.65
N ALA A 65 -6.85 4.36 -10.00
CA ALA A 65 -7.07 5.46 -9.07
C ALA A 65 -8.38 5.27 -8.29
N ARG A 66 -9.49 4.96 -8.97
CA ARG A 66 -10.77 4.69 -8.29
C ARG A 66 -10.68 3.45 -7.39
N ARG A 67 -9.95 2.42 -7.80
CA ARG A 67 -9.85 1.16 -7.05
C ARG A 67 -8.90 1.24 -5.85
N LEU A 68 -7.86 2.08 -5.92
CA LEU A 68 -6.79 2.13 -4.92
C LEU A 68 -6.79 3.43 -4.11
N LEU A 69 -6.90 4.58 -4.76
CA LEU A 69 -6.83 5.89 -4.08
C LEU A 69 -8.13 6.22 -3.33
N VAL A 70 -9.29 5.87 -3.87
CA VAL A 70 -10.57 6.11 -3.17
C VAL A 70 -10.63 5.40 -1.82
N PRO A 71 -10.40 4.06 -1.72
CA PRO A 71 -10.37 3.41 -0.42
C PRO A 71 -9.24 3.91 0.48
N TYR A 72 -8.08 4.26 -0.09
CA TYR A 72 -6.98 4.89 0.66
C TYR A 72 -7.43 6.18 1.35
N PHE A 73 -7.93 7.15 0.58
CA PHE A 73 -8.36 8.44 1.11
C PHE A 73 -9.55 8.30 2.06
N PHE A 74 -10.46 7.35 1.79
CA PHE A 74 -11.57 7.06 2.69
C PHE A 74 -11.07 6.60 4.07
N VAL A 75 -10.14 5.65 4.12
CA VAL A 75 -9.58 5.18 5.41
C VAL A 75 -8.78 6.28 6.09
N VAL A 76 -7.93 7.01 5.36
CA VAL A 76 -7.18 8.15 5.92
C VAL A 76 -8.12 9.20 6.51
N PHE A 77 -9.20 9.52 5.82
CA PHE A 77 -10.22 10.45 6.31
C PHE A 77 -10.88 9.96 7.61
N LEU A 78 -11.25 8.68 7.68
CA LEU A 78 -11.78 8.08 8.91
C LEU A 78 -10.78 8.12 10.07
N LEU A 79 -9.48 7.91 9.78
CA LEU A 79 -8.44 8.00 10.80
C LEU A 79 -8.25 9.42 11.33
N ILE A 80 -8.33 10.42 10.45
CA ILE A 80 -8.30 11.82 10.85
C ILE A 80 -9.49 12.13 11.77
N ILE A 81 -10.71 11.71 11.39
CA ILE A 81 -11.91 11.89 12.23
C ILE A 81 -11.73 11.20 13.59
N TYR A 82 -11.29 9.94 13.60
CA TYR A 82 -11.05 9.20 14.84
C TYR A 82 -10.03 9.91 15.73
N SER A 83 -8.92 10.38 15.15
CA SER A 83 -7.90 11.11 15.88
C SER A 83 -8.44 12.40 16.50
N ILE A 84 -9.24 13.16 15.76
CA ILE A 84 -9.90 14.38 16.27
C ILE A 84 -10.91 14.03 17.36
N ALA A 85 -11.70 12.98 17.21
CA ALA A 85 -12.68 12.57 18.21
C ALA A 85 -12.03 12.15 19.54
N VAL A 86 -10.89 11.46 19.48
CA VAL A 86 -10.18 10.96 20.67
C VAL A 86 -9.31 12.03 21.33
N HIS A 87 -8.60 12.85 20.54
CA HIS A 87 -7.61 13.81 21.06
C HIS A 87 -8.07 15.27 21.00
N GLY A 88 -8.98 15.61 20.10
CA GLY A 88 -9.48 16.98 19.88
C GLY A 88 -10.43 17.49 20.96
N ILE A 89 -10.87 16.65 21.89
CA ILE A 89 -11.68 17.07 23.04
C ILE A 89 -10.81 17.68 24.17
N ARG A 90 -9.48 17.50 24.13
CA ARG A 90 -8.57 17.96 25.20
C ARG A 90 -7.42 18.88 24.77
N HIS A 91 -7.16 19.08 23.48
CA HIS A 91 -5.98 19.78 22.99
C HIS A 91 -6.26 20.86 21.95
N ASP A 92 -5.52 21.95 22.06
CA ASP A 92 -5.53 23.14 21.20
C ASP A 92 -5.23 22.79 19.72
N LEU A 93 -5.76 23.55 18.75
CA LEU A 93 -5.64 23.26 17.31
C LEU A 93 -4.18 23.17 16.84
N SER A 94 -3.28 23.91 17.49
CA SER A 94 -1.84 23.89 17.28
C SER A 94 -1.20 22.54 17.64
N GLN A 95 -1.74 21.84 18.65
CA GLN A 95 -1.27 20.53 19.07
C GLN A 95 -1.81 19.40 18.20
N LEU A 96 -2.98 19.56 17.56
CA LEU A 96 -3.48 18.66 16.51
C LEU A 96 -2.61 18.70 15.24
N LEU A 97 -2.10 19.88 14.88
CA LEU A 97 -1.15 20.03 13.77
C LEU A 97 0.23 19.41 14.11
N GLN A 98 0.63 19.44 15.39
CA GLN A 98 1.89 18.85 15.87
C GLN A 98 1.78 17.37 16.27
N SER A 99 0.59 16.83 16.52
CA SER A 99 0.37 15.44 16.98
C SER A 99 0.53 14.38 15.88
N GLY A 100 1.07 14.77 14.73
CA GLY A 100 1.34 13.89 13.62
C GLY A 100 0.09 13.32 12.94
N VAL A 101 -1.07 13.95 13.11
CA VAL A 101 -2.26 13.71 12.26
C VAL A 101 -1.94 13.97 10.78
N ILE A 102 -1.15 15.01 10.50
CA ILE A 102 -0.63 15.28 9.15
C ILE A 102 0.38 14.19 8.74
N MET A 103 1.20 13.69 9.67
CA MET A 103 2.09 12.55 9.40
C MET A 103 1.32 11.27 9.11
N VAL A 104 0.15 10.99 9.71
CA VAL A 104 -0.68 9.83 9.31
C VAL A 104 -1.10 9.91 7.84
N GLY A 105 -1.35 11.12 7.33
CA GLY A 105 -1.69 11.34 5.92
C GLY A 105 -0.52 11.22 4.94
N ILE A 106 0.71 11.49 5.40
CA ILE A 106 1.94 11.51 4.57
C ILE A 106 2.74 10.20 4.72
N PHE A 107 2.82 9.68 5.94
CA PHE A 107 3.52 8.46 6.37
C PHE A 107 2.63 7.64 7.31
N PRO A 108 1.67 6.85 6.77
CA PRO A 108 0.88 5.88 7.54
C PRO A 108 1.71 4.64 7.92
N ASP A 109 3.02 4.81 8.15
CA ASP A 109 3.91 3.73 8.59
C ASP A 109 3.75 3.41 10.08
N GLY A 110 3.06 4.29 10.82
CA GLY A 110 2.83 4.20 12.26
C GLY A 110 4.11 4.20 13.10
N LEU A 111 5.27 4.40 12.48
CA LEU A 111 6.59 4.45 13.12
C LEU A 111 6.97 5.89 13.49
N SER A 112 6.35 6.86 12.81
CA SER A 112 6.70 8.28 12.91
C SER A 112 5.97 9.06 14.01
N LEU A 113 5.09 8.40 14.78
CA LEU A 113 4.30 9.03 15.83
C LEU A 113 4.89 8.73 17.20
N ARG A 114 4.87 9.73 18.09
CA ARG A 114 5.38 9.63 19.48
C ARG A 114 4.98 8.28 20.09
N LYS A 115 5.91 7.64 20.80
CA LYS A 115 5.72 6.40 21.59
C LYS A 115 4.43 6.37 22.42
N ASP A 116 3.92 7.54 22.75
CA ASP A 116 2.78 7.77 23.65
C ASP A 116 1.42 7.66 22.92
N ILE A 117 1.41 7.77 21.59
CA ILE A 117 0.21 7.62 20.75
C ILE A 117 0.38 6.34 19.93
N GLN A 118 -0.10 5.21 20.46
CA GLN A 118 -0.24 3.97 19.69
C GLN A 118 -1.32 4.15 18.63
N THR A 119 -1.01 4.81 17.52
CA THR A 119 -1.84 4.71 16.33
C THR A 119 -1.65 3.31 15.75
N PRO A 120 -2.74 2.58 15.44
CA PRO A 120 -2.63 1.31 14.74
C PRO A 120 -1.80 1.52 13.45
N VAL A 121 -0.73 0.75 13.28
CA VAL A 121 0.00 0.68 12.01
C VAL A 121 -0.97 0.08 11.00
N ILE A 122 -1.61 0.94 10.20
CA ILE A 122 -2.52 0.48 9.16
C ILE A 122 -1.72 0.50 7.87
N PRO A 123 -1.57 -0.64 7.18
CA PRO A 123 -0.80 -0.73 5.94
C PRO A 123 -1.52 -0.07 4.75
N VAL A 124 -2.33 0.99 4.96
CA VAL A 124 -3.01 1.73 3.89
C VAL A 124 -2.04 2.38 2.94
N TRP A 125 -0.84 2.75 3.40
CA TRP A 125 0.24 3.26 2.56
C TRP A 125 0.56 2.31 1.39
N PHE A 126 0.37 1.01 1.58
CA PHE A 126 0.58 0.01 0.54
C PHE A 126 -0.31 0.28 -0.69
N LEU A 127 -1.58 0.65 -0.50
CA LEU A 127 -2.50 0.96 -1.61
C LEU A 127 -2.02 2.16 -2.44
N PHE A 128 -1.52 3.19 -1.76
CA PHE A 128 -0.95 4.37 -2.40
C PHE A 128 0.32 4.03 -3.18
N SER A 129 1.24 3.26 -2.57
CA SER A 129 2.45 2.81 -3.26
C SER A 129 2.15 1.92 -4.47
N LEU A 130 1.13 1.06 -4.38
CA LEU A 130 0.73 0.16 -5.45
C LEU A 130 0.17 0.93 -6.65
N PHE A 131 -0.58 2.00 -6.39
CA PHE A 131 -1.08 2.89 -7.43
C PHE A 131 0.07 3.55 -8.20
N TRP A 132 1.05 4.12 -7.50
CA TRP A 132 2.20 4.77 -8.13
C TRP A 132 3.10 3.77 -8.86
N SER A 133 3.40 2.63 -8.25
CA SER A 133 4.17 1.55 -8.89
C SER A 133 3.54 1.12 -10.21
N LYS A 134 2.22 0.85 -10.24
CA LYS A 134 1.50 0.50 -11.47
C LYS A 134 1.50 1.62 -12.51
N THR A 135 1.34 2.86 -12.07
CA THR A 135 1.31 4.03 -12.96
C THR A 135 2.68 4.23 -13.60
N LEU A 136 3.74 4.22 -12.81
CA LEU A 136 5.12 4.31 -13.27
C LEU A 136 5.48 3.15 -14.21
N PHE A 137 5.13 1.92 -13.86
CA PHE A 137 5.35 0.75 -14.71
C PHE A 137 4.64 0.90 -16.07
N ARG A 138 3.37 1.36 -16.07
CA ARG A 138 2.60 1.57 -17.31
C ARG A 138 3.23 2.65 -18.19
N ILE A 139 3.70 3.74 -17.58
CA ILE A 139 4.39 4.82 -18.29
C ILE A 139 5.72 4.29 -18.84
N ALA A 140 6.53 3.64 -18.02
CA ALA A 140 7.81 3.05 -18.43
C ALA A 140 7.62 2.06 -19.59
N TYR A 141 6.65 1.16 -19.51
CA TYR A 141 6.32 0.21 -20.59
C TYR A 141 5.90 0.91 -21.90
N LYS A 142 5.28 2.10 -21.84
CA LYS A 142 4.94 2.89 -23.04
C LYS A 142 6.19 3.43 -23.74
N TYR A 143 7.22 3.80 -22.98
CA TYR A 143 8.41 4.51 -23.48
C TYR A 143 9.62 3.60 -23.71
N ILE A 144 9.67 2.43 -23.06
CA ILE A 144 10.78 1.49 -23.13
C ILE A 144 10.41 0.33 -24.06
N LYS A 145 11.25 0.03 -25.07
CA LYS A 145 11.08 -1.13 -25.96
C LYS A 145 11.04 -2.43 -25.14
N GLU A 146 10.08 -3.30 -25.48
CA GLU A 146 9.68 -4.58 -24.84
C GLU A 146 10.80 -5.40 -24.15
N GLN A 147 12.02 -5.41 -24.68
CA GLN A 147 13.11 -6.26 -24.19
C GLN A 147 13.74 -5.83 -22.85
N TYR A 148 13.57 -4.56 -22.42
CA TYR A 148 14.22 -4.04 -21.20
C TYR A 148 13.28 -3.81 -20.01
N VAL A 149 11.96 -3.88 -20.21
CA VAL A 149 10.97 -3.63 -19.14
C VAL A 149 10.99 -4.75 -18.11
N ILE A 150 11.26 -5.98 -18.52
CA ILE A 150 11.32 -7.16 -17.63
C ILE A 150 12.54 -7.08 -16.69
N ILE A 151 13.63 -6.43 -17.11
CA ILE A 151 14.88 -6.36 -16.36
C ILE A 151 14.83 -5.30 -15.24
N LEU A 152 14.01 -4.26 -15.39
CA LEU A 152 13.93 -3.13 -14.45
C LEU A 152 13.30 -3.45 -13.08
N PHE A 153 12.80 -4.67 -12.87
CA PHE A 153 12.08 -5.08 -11.66
C PHE A 153 12.59 -6.39 -11.03
N PHE A 154 13.74 -6.90 -11.48
CA PHE A 154 14.55 -7.89 -10.75
C PHE A 154 15.69 -7.17 -10.02
#